data_AF-A0A7S0MNB0-F1
#
_entry.id   AF-A0A7S0MNB0-F1
#
_cell.length_a   1.000
_cell.length_b   1.000
_cell.length_c   1.000
_cell.angle_alpha   90.00
_cell.angle_beta   90.00
_cell.angle_gamma   90.00
#
_symmetry.space_group_name_H-M   'P 1'
#
loop_
_entity.id
_entity.type
_entity.pdbx_description
1 polymer ?
#
loop_
_entity_poly.entity_id
_entity_poly.type
_entity_poly.pdbx_seq_one_letter_code
_entity_poly.pdbx_strand_id
1 'polypeptide(L)'
;AAASAAAATAAKPAGDTRPTEPEATVVLCLENLLTAAELNDDEEATSVLDDTRDKCARDFGPVEDAFLVRPAHASAEGTLEFVGKALVRFKDKGAAFKAAASLHGLKFDGRPVRCSFVAVDRYERLRAAVLRLP
;
A
#
# COMPACT_ATOMS: atom_id res chain seq x y z
N ALA A 1 0.37 -41.26 -9.85
CA ALA A 1 1.06 -39.95 -9.84
C ALA A 1 0.08 -38.89 -10.31
N ALA A 2 0.28 -37.63 -9.89
CA ALA A 2 -0.58 -36.45 -10.04
C ALA A 2 -1.73 -36.40 -9.01
N ALA A 3 -1.47 -35.96 -7.78
CA ALA A 3 -1.32 -34.57 -7.32
C ALA A 3 -2.68 -33.97 -6.90
N SER A 4 -2.86 -33.88 -5.58
CA SER A 4 -3.91 -33.14 -4.89
C SER A 4 -4.02 -31.71 -5.41
N ALA A 5 -5.24 -31.26 -5.69
CA ALA A 5 -5.59 -29.85 -5.72
C ALA A 5 -6.47 -29.54 -4.51
N ALA A 6 -5.92 -28.69 -3.64
CA ALA A 6 -6.52 -28.15 -2.42
C ALA A 6 -7.83 -27.41 -2.73
N ALA A 7 -8.92 -27.73 -2.00
CA ALA A 7 -9.42 -26.99 -0.83
C ALA A 7 -10.17 -25.69 -1.16
N ALA A 8 -11.50 -25.76 -0.93
CA ALA A 8 -12.48 -24.78 -0.45
C ALA A 8 -11.98 -23.33 -0.15
N THR A 9 -12.74 -22.24 -0.35
CA THR A 9 -14.16 -22.02 0.00
C THR A 9 -14.61 -20.60 -0.40
N ALA A 10 -15.94 -20.44 -0.52
CA ALA A 10 -16.76 -19.24 -0.26
C ALA A 10 -16.68 -17.99 -1.15
N ALA A 11 -17.74 -17.83 -1.95
CA ALA A 11 -18.18 -16.56 -2.54
C ALA A 11 -19.27 -15.87 -1.67
N LYS A 12 -19.16 -14.53 -1.56
CA LYS A 12 -20.12 -13.47 -1.13
C LYS A 12 -20.35 -13.17 0.38
N PRO A 13 -20.67 -11.90 0.78
CA PRO A 13 -21.14 -10.76 -0.03
C PRO A 13 -20.29 -9.47 0.04
N ALA A 14 -20.69 -8.50 -0.79
CA ALA A 14 -20.07 -7.20 -1.04
C ALA A 14 -19.95 -6.31 0.22
N GLY A 15 -18.78 -5.66 0.38
CA GLY A 15 -18.59 -4.57 1.35
C GLY A 15 -17.12 -4.24 1.65
N ASP A 16 -16.22 -5.22 1.55
CA ASP A 16 -14.80 -5.06 1.88
C ASP A 16 -14.01 -6.07 1.03
N THR A 17 -13.69 -5.71 -0.22
CA THR A 17 -12.96 -6.60 -1.14
C THR A 17 -11.53 -6.76 -0.67
N ARG A 18 -11.27 -7.82 0.12
CA ARG A 18 -9.91 -8.20 0.49
C ARG A 18 -9.07 -8.32 -0.80
N PRO A 19 -7.85 -7.77 -0.82
CA PRO A 19 -6.93 -7.93 -1.95
C PRO A 19 -6.82 -9.41 -2.35
N THR A 20 -6.99 -9.72 -3.64
CA THR A 20 -6.96 -11.10 -4.16
C THR A 20 -5.64 -11.37 -4.90
N GLU A 21 -5.11 -12.60 -4.78
CA GLU A 21 -3.86 -13.06 -5.39
C GLU A 21 -3.70 -12.78 -6.91
N PRO A 22 -4.74 -12.91 -7.77
CA PRO A 22 -4.59 -12.60 -9.20
C PRO A 22 -4.29 -11.12 -9.46
N GLU A 23 -4.79 -10.23 -8.61
CA GLU A 23 -4.61 -8.78 -8.73
C GLU A 23 -3.40 -8.26 -7.95
N ALA A 24 -2.72 -9.13 -7.21
CA ALA A 24 -1.55 -8.77 -6.44
C ALA A 24 -0.41 -8.28 -7.34
N THR A 25 0.10 -7.10 -7.03
CA THR A 25 1.27 -6.49 -7.66
C THR A 25 2.41 -6.44 -6.63
N VAL A 26 3.63 -6.14 -7.09
CA VAL A 26 4.75 -5.87 -6.16
C VAL A 26 4.58 -4.54 -5.41
N VAL A 27 3.67 -3.67 -5.86
CA VAL A 27 3.38 -2.39 -5.20
C VAL A 27 2.05 -2.46 -4.46
N LEU A 28 2.11 -2.15 -3.18
CA LEU A 28 0.97 -2.01 -2.27
C LEU A 28 0.68 -0.52 -2.04
N CYS A 29 -0.60 -0.15 -2.04
CA CYS A 29 -1.07 1.18 -1.69
C CYS A 29 -1.90 1.08 -0.41
N LEU A 30 -1.46 1.76 0.64
CA LEU A 30 -2.15 1.83 1.91
C LEU A 30 -2.84 3.19 2.06
N GLU A 31 -4.11 3.14 2.43
CA GLU A 31 -4.98 4.28 2.60
C GLU A 31 -5.41 4.37 4.06
N ASN A 32 -5.73 5.58 4.52
CA ASN A 32 -6.26 5.83 5.85
C ASN A 32 -5.26 5.51 6.99
N LEU A 33 -3.95 5.61 6.70
CA LEU A 33 -2.88 5.48 7.69
C LEU A 33 -2.64 6.78 8.46
N LEU A 34 -2.92 7.96 7.89
CA LEU A 34 -2.64 9.25 8.52
C LEU A 34 -3.88 10.13 8.60
N THR A 35 -3.92 11.06 9.57
CA THR A 35 -4.89 12.17 9.53
C THR A 35 -4.45 13.22 8.52
N ALA A 36 -5.35 14.14 8.16
CA ALA A 36 -4.98 15.33 7.40
C ALA A 36 -3.93 16.20 8.10
N ALA A 37 -3.88 16.20 9.44
CA ALA A 37 -2.89 16.97 10.20
C ALA A 37 -1.50 16.32 10.11
N GLU A 38 -1.42 15.02 10.35
CA GLU A 38 -0.19 14.21 10.25
C GLU A 38 0.34 14.22 8.81
N LEU A 39 -0.56 14.14 7.83
CA LEU A 39 -0.23 14.20 6.41
C LEU A 39 0.38 15.55 6.00
N ASN A 40 0.01 16.63 6.70
CA ASN A 40 0.55 17.96 6.45
C ASN A 40 1.95 18.15 7.05
N ASP A 41 2.32 17.35 8.05
CA ASP A 41 3.64 17.40 8.70
C ASP A 41 4.65 16.41 8.10
N ASP A 42 5.82 16.89 7.65
CA ASP A 42 6.79 16.06 6.91
C ASP A 42 7.42 15.00 7.80
N GLU A 43 7.64 15.34 9.07
CA GLU A 43 8.32 14.49 10.03
C GLU A 43 7.40 13.33 10.43
N GLU A 44 6.15 13.65 10.78
CA GLU A 44 5.14 12.63 11.14
C GLU A 44 4.82 11.71 9.96
N ALA A 45 4.63 12.28 8.76
CA ALA A 45 4.33 11.49 7.56
C ALA A 45 5.46 10.51 7.20
N THR A 46 6.70 10.96 7.33
CA THR A 46 7.89 10.13 7.09
C THR A 46 8.04 9.06 8.18
N SER A 47 7.80 9.41 9.44
CA SER A 47 7.88 8.49 10.58
C SER A 47 6.86 7.35 10.47
N VAL A 48 5.59 7.66 10.13
CA VAL A 48 4.55 6.65 9.90
C VAL A 48 4.85 5.79 8.66
N LEU A 49 5.37 6.39 7.59
CA LEU A 49 5.76 5.64 6.39
C LEU A 49 6.87 4.64 6.73
N ASP A 50 7.89 5.07 7.47
CA ASP A 50 9.02 4.22 7.85
C ASP A 50 8.60 3.11 8.83
N ASP A 51 7.74 3.41 9.82
CA ASP A 51 7.16 2.38 10.70
C ASP A 51 6.34 1.35 9.91
N THR A 52 5.47 1.82 9.02
CA THR A 52 4.67 0.93 8.16
C THR A 52 5.57 0.08 7.27
N ARG A 53 6.62 0.68 6.70
CA ARG A 53 7.60 0.00 5.85
C ARG A 53 8.40 -1.03 6.63
N ASP A 54 8.96 -0.69 7.79
CA ASP A 54 9.78 -1.60 8.60
C ASP A 54 8.95 -2.76 9.12
N LYS A 55 7.73 -2.46 9.60
CA LYS A 55 6.77 -3.49 10.00
C LYS A 55 6.43 -4.42 8.84
N CYS A 56 6.23 -3.86 7.64
CA CYS A 56 6.04 -4.67 6.44
C CYS A 56 7.28 -5.51 6.09
N ALA A 57 8.46 -4.93 6.23
CA ALA A 57 9.73 -5.58 5.92
C ALA A 57 10.01 -6.76 6.85
N ARG A 58 9.71 -6.61 8.15
CA ARG A 58 9.87 -7.64 9.18
C ARG A 58 8.88 -8.79 9.04
N ASP A 59 7.59 -8.50 8.86
CA ASP A 59 6.55 -9.54 8.87
C ASP A 59 6.38 -10.24 7.52
N PHE A 60 6.63 -9.55 6.40
CA PHE A 60 6.32 -10.07 5.05
C PHE A 60 7.55 -10.29 4.18
N GLY A 61 8.49 -9.35 4.16
CA GLY A 61 9.72 -9.44 3.37
C GLY A 61 10.25 -8.11 2.85
N PRO A 62 11.43 -8.10 2.20
CA PRO A 62 12.18 -6.89 1.90
C PRO A 62 11.40 -5.90 1.01
N VAL A 63 11.31 -4.65 1.49
CA VAL A 63 10.72 -3.51 0.79
C VAL A 63 11.80 -2.81 -0.04
N GLU A 64 11.55 -2.66 -1.34
CA GLU A 64 12.47 -2.03 -2.29
C GLU A 64 12.41 -0.49 -2.20
N ASP A 65 11.20 0.08 -2.22
CA ASP A 65 10.99 1.53 -2.19
C ASP A 65 9.62 1.84 -1.54
N ALA A 66 9.49 2.97 -0.85
CA ALA A 66 8.23 3.40 -0.27
C ALA A 66 8.18 4.92 -0.23
N PHE A 67 7.04 5.50 -0.57
CA PHE A 67 6.81 6.94 -0.48
C PHE A 67 5.36 7.25 -0.19
N LEU A 68 5.12 8.43 0.36
CA LEU A 68 3.80 8.94 0.64
C LEU A 68 3.50 10.12 -0.29
N VAL A 69 2.32 10.12 -0.91
CA VAL A 69 1.89 11.27 -1.72
C VAL A 69 1.25 12.30 -0.81
N ARG A 70 1.97 13.39 -0.55
CA ARG A 70 1.52 14.49 0.30
C ARG A 70 0.73 15.51 -0.52
N PRO A 71 -0.16 16.31 0.09
CA PRO A 71 -0.95 17.31 -0.62
C PRO A 71 -0.08 18.36 -1.33
N ALA A 72 1.13 18.64 -0.83
CA ALA A 72 2.11 19.47 -1.53
C ALA A 72 2.52 18.89 -2.90
N HIS A 73 2.56 17.55 -3.02
CA HIS A 73 2.88 16.86 -4.28
C HIS A 73 1.70 16.69 -5.21
N ALA A 74 0.48 17.00 -4.74
CA ALA A 74 -0.77 16.87 -5.50
C ALA A 74 -0.82 17.76 -6.76
N SER A 75 0.12 18.70 -6.89
CA SER A 75 0.28 19.57 -8.06
C SER A 75 0.70 18.83 -9.33
N ALA A 76 1.15 17.57 -9.21
CA ALA A 76 1.54 16.74 -10.36
C ALA A 76 0.37 15.90 -10.88
N GLU A 77 0.19 15.88 -12.20
CA GLU A 77 -0.89 15.17 -12.90
C GLU A 77 -0.95 13.69 -12.47
N GLY A 78 -2.11 13.25 -11.95
CA GLY A 78 -2.36 11.87 -11.51
C GLY A 78 -1.99 11.54 -10.06
N THR A 79 -1.39 12.47 -9.30
CA THR A 79 -1.08 12.26 -7.87
C THR A 79 -2.23 12.62 -6.92
N LEU A 80 -3.18 13.45 -7.38
CA LEU A 80 -4.35 13.94 -6.62
C LEU A 80 -5.16 12.82 -5.96
N GLU A 81 -5.33 11.70 -6.66
CA GLU A 81 -6.10 10.55 -6.15
C GLU A 81 -5.32 9.71 -5.13
N PHE A 82 -3.99 9.90 -5.05
CA PHE A 82 -3.12 9.19 -4.11
C PHE A 82 -2.73 10.03 -2.90
N VAL A 83 -3.19 11.28 -2.81
CA VAL A 83 -2.91 12.15 -1.67
C VAL A 83 -3.37 11.48 -0.37
N GLY A 84 -2.46 11.40 0.60
CA GLY A 84 -2.70 10.71 1.87
C GLY A 84 -2.59 9.19 1.81
N LYS A 85 -2.09 8.64 0.70
CA LYS A 85 -1.84 7.20 0.53
C LYS A 85 -0.33 6.94 0.54
N ALA A 86 0.06 5.89 1.25
CA ALA A 86 1.41 5.38 1.28
C ALA A 86 1.56 4.27 0.23
N LEU A 87 2.50 4.43 -0.70
CA LEU A 87 2.81 3.40 -1.68
C LEU A 87 4.11 2.69 -1.27
N VAL A 88 4.03 1.37 -1.13
CA VAL A 88 5.12 0.50 -0.69
C VAL A 88 5.38 -0.53 -1.77
N ARG A 89 6.56 -0.48 -2.38
CA ARG A 89 7.04 -1.43 -3.37
C ARG A 89 7.89 -2.51 -2.68
N PHE A 90 7.40 -3.73 -2.71
CA PHE A 90 8.13 -4.91 -2.25
C PHE A 90 9.03 -5.46 -3.35
N LYS A 91 10.06 -6.21 -2.93
CA LYS A 91 10.90 -6.97 -3.85
C LYS A 91 10.16 -8.17 -4.46
N ASP A 92 9.15 -8.69 -3.75
CA ASP A 92 8.46 -9.92 -4.10
C ASP A 92 6.94 -9.74 -4.08
N LYS A 93 6.25 -10.27 -5.11
CA LYS A 93 4.78 -10.18 -5.22
C LYS A 93 4.10 -10.95 -4.08
N GLY A 94 4.70 -12.06 -3.63
CA GLY A 94 4.16 -12.84 -2.51
C GLY A 94 4.18 -12.06 -1.19
N ALA A 95 5.24 -11.26 -0.96
CA ALA A 95 5.35 -10.41 0.22
C ALA A 95 4.30 -9.29 0.20
N ALA A 96 4.14 -8.61 -0.95
CA ALA A 96 3.12 -7.57 -1.12
C ALA A 96 1.71 -8.10 -0.87
N PHE A 97 1.38 -9.30 -1.36
CA PHE A 97 0.07 -9.92 -1.12
C PHE A 97 -0.17 -10.23 0.35
N LYS A 98 0.81 -10.84 1.03
CA LYS A 98 0.72 -11.12 2.47
C LYS A 98 0.56 -9.84 3.27
N ALA A 99 1.31 -8.80 2.93
CA ALA A 99 1.20 -7.48 3.55
C ALA A 99 -0.21 -6.91 3.39
N ALA A 100 -0.73 -6.92 2.16
CA ALA A 100 -2.09 -6.49 1.86
C ALA A 100 -3.12 -7.23 2.71
N ALA A 101 -3.05 -8.57 2.76
CA ALA A 101 -4.02 -9.40 3.47
C ALA A 101 -4.00 -9.22 5.00
N SER A 102 -2.83 -8.90 5.57
CA SER A 102 -2.67 -8.66 7.01
C SER A 102 -2.94 -7.22 7.43
N LEU A 103 -2.66 -6.24 6.56
CA LEU A 103 -2.86 -4.82 6.84
C LEU A 103 -4.27 -4.37 6.48
N HIS A 104 -4.92 -4.99 5.51
CA HIS A 104 -6.29 -4.67 5.13
C HIS A 104 -7.26 -4.94 6.30
N GLY A 105 -7.93 -3.89 6.77
CA GLY A 105 -8.84 -3.94 7.92
C GLY A 105 -8.13 -3.85 9.27
N LEU A 106 -6.80 -3.69 9.31
CA LEU A 106 -6.09 -3.39 10.55
C LEU A 106 -6.49 -1.98 11.02
N LYS A 107 -6.67 -1.80 12.34
CA LYS A 107 -6.90 -0.48 12.90
C LYS A 107 -5.56 0.23 13.12
N PHE A 108 -5.30 1.28 12.36
CA PHE A 108 -4.21 2.22 12.61
C PHE A 108 -4.81 3.49 13.20
N ASP A 109 -4.42 3.85 14.41
CA ASP A 109 -4.97 5.01 15.11
C ASP A 109 -6.52 5.05 15.15
N GLY A 110 -7.13 3.91 15.48
CA GLY A 110 -8.59 3.74 15.53
C GLY A 110 -9.29 3.69 14.15
N ARG A 111 -8.56 3.82 13.05
CA ARG A 111 -9.08 3.85 11.68
C ARG A 111 -8.76 2.58 10.90
N PRO A 112 -9.71 2.03 10.13
CA PRO A 112 -9.44 0.84 9.32
C PRO A 112 -8.53 1.21 8.14
N VAL A 113 -7.39 0.55 8.04
CA VAL A 113 -6.46 0.66 6.92
C VAL A 113 -7.03 -0.07 5.72
N ARG A 114 -7.05 0.60 4.56
CA ARG A 114 -7.38 -0.04 3.28
C ARG A 114 -6.11 -0.27 2.48
N CYS A 115 -6.02 -1.44 1.90
CA CYS A 115 -4.88 -1.86 1.08
C CYS A 115 -5.37 -2.18 -0.33
N SER A 116 -4.79 -1.51 -1.32
CA SER A 116 -5.06 -1.71 -2.73
C SER A 116 -3.77 -2.04 -3.48
N PHE A 117 -3.88 -2.75 -4.60
CA PHE A 117 -2.73 -3.04 -5.46
C PHE A 117 -2.59 -1.98 -6.54
N VAL A 118 -1.35 -1.60 -6.86
CA VAL A 118 -1.05 -0.61 -7.88
C VAL A 118 -0.07 -1.20 -8.89
N ALA A 119 -0.31 -0.95 -10.18
CA ALA A 119 0.61 -1.36 -11.22
C ALA A 119 1.96 -0.64 -11.09
N VAL A 120 3.05 -1.34 -11.41
CA VAL A 120 4.41 -0.79 -11.33
C VAL A 120 4.57 0.46 -12.20
N ASP A 121 4.04 0.46 -13.43
CA ASP A 121 4.06 1.64 -14.32
C ASP A 121 3.44 2.88 -13.64
N ARG A 122 2.30 2.67 -12.98
CA ARG A 122 1.59 3.75 -12.27
C ARG A 122 2.40 4.23 -11.06
N TYR A 123 2.98 3.31 -10.31
CA TYR A 123 3.88 3.63 -9.20
C TYR A 123 5.10 4.43 -9.66
N GLU A 124 5.72 4.06 -10.78
CA GLU A 124 6.87 4.78 -11.34
C GLU A 124 6.50 6.19 -11.78
N ARG A 125 5.33 6.37 -12.42
CA ARG A 125 4.82 7.71 -12.74
C ARG A 125 4.59 8.56 -11.50
N LEU A 126 3.96 8.01 -10.47
CA LEU A 126 3.73 8.70 -9.20
C LEU A 126 5.05 9.05 -8.51
N ARG A 127 5.98 8.09 -8.43
CA ARG A 127 7.31 8.30 -7.85
C ARG A 127 8.06 9.40 -8.59
N ALA A 128 8.07 9.34 -9.92
CA ALA A 128 8.71 10.35 -10.76
C ALA A 128 8.06 11.73 -10.57
N ALA A 129 6.74 11.79 -10.39
CA ALA A 129 6.01 13.02 -10.11
C ALA A 129 6.34 13.60 -8.72
N VAL A 130 6.38 12.75 -7.69
CA VAL A 130 6.74 13.15 -6.31
C VAL A 130 8.20 13.62 -6.24
N LEU A 131 9.14 12.89 -6.86
CA LEU A 131 10.56 13.24 -6.91
C LEU A 131 10.87 14.44 -7.83
N ARG A 132 9.96 14.81 -8.74
CA ARG A 132 10.16 15.94 -9.66
C ARG A 132 9.86 17.30 -9.04
N LEU A 133 9.29 17.34 -7.84
CA LEU A 133 9.06 18.60 -7.16
C LEU A 133 10.41 19.12 -6.61
N PRO A 134 10.78 20.37 -6.95
CA PRO A 134 12.06 20.97 -6.58
C PRO A 134 12.14 21.30 -5.08
#